data_AF-A0A6A7LJJ0-F1
#
_entry.id   AF-A0A6A7LJJ0-F1
#
_cell.length_a   1.000
_cell.length_b   1.000
_cell.length_c   1.000
_cell.angle_alpha   90.00
_cell.angle_beta   90.00
_cell.angle_gamma   90.00
#
_symmetry.space_group_name_H-M   'P 1'
#
loop_
_entity.id
_entity.type
_entity.pdbx_description
1 polymer ?
#
loop_
_entity_poly.entity_id
_entity_poly.type
_entity_poly.pdbx_seq_one_letter_code
_entity_poly.pdbx_strand_id
1 'polypeptide(L)' 'MSNGRNKGLKGYQCECCGHKWTPREDERPRECPKCKSGYWDVVRKQDMAKRLAGIKTEDPDCNT' A
#
# COMPACT_ATOMS: atom_id res chain seq x y z
N MET A 1 -23.31 -4.72 23.99
CA MET A 1 -21.93 -4.79 24.56
C MET A 1 -20.96 -4.27 23.51
N SER A 2 -20.81 -2.94 23.40
CA SER A 2 -19.93 -2.32 22.40
C SER A 2 -18.59 -2.03 23.05
N ASN A 3 -17.70 -3.03 23.10
CA ASN A 3 -16.36 -2.84 23.64
C ASN A 3 -15.54 -2.02 22.66
N GLY A 4 -15.29 -0.77 23.03
CA GLY A 4 -14.34 0.09 22.36
C GLY A 4 -12.93 -0.50 22.40
N ARG A 5 -12.25 -0.40 21.26
CA ARG A 5 -10.79 -0.37 21.21
C ARG A 5 -10.41 0.71 20.20
N ASN A 6 -10.14 1.90 20.70
CA ASN A 6 -9.21 2.83 20.07
C ASN A 6 -7.83 2.16 20.06
N LYS A 7 -7.64 1.21 19.15
CA LYS A 7 -6.33 0.70 18.80
C LYS A 7 -5.86 1.60 17.67
N GLY A 8 -4.75 2.32 17.86
CA GLY A 8 -4.15 3.14 16.81
C GLY A 8 -3.70 2.22 15.68
N LEU A 9 -4.60 1.96 14.74
CA LEU A 9 -4.35 1.10 13.59
C LEU A 9 -3.28 1.78 12.72
N LYS A 10 -2.17 1.09 12.50
CA LYS A 10 -1.10 1.57 11.61
C LYS A 10 -1.69 1.70 10.20
N GLY A 11 -1.63 2.90 9.64
CA GLY A 11 -1.95 3.12 8.23
C GLY A 11 -0.88 2.46 7.36
N TYR A 12 -1.32 1.74 6.33
CA TYR A 12 -0.48 1.15 5.30
C TYR A 12 -0.61 1.95 4.01
N GLN A 13 0.45 1.95 3.22
CA GLN A 13 0.50 2.53 1.89
C GLN A 13 1.02 1.47 0.92
N CYS A 14 0.37 1.33 -0.22
CA CYS A 14 0.85 0.50 -1.31
C CYS A 14 1.93 1.28 -2.04
N GLU A 15 3.15 0.77 -2.04
CA GLU A 15 4.28 1.32 -2.79
C GLU A 15 4.12 1.12 -4.30
N CYS A 16 3.21 0.26 -4.74
CA CYS A 16 2.93 0.03 -6.15
C CYS A 16 1.88 0.99 -6.74
N CYS A 17 0.77 1.25 -6.04
CA CYS A 17 -0.32 2.10 -6.56
C CYS A 17 -0.59 3.37 -5.73
N GLY A 18 0.20 3.60 -4.68
CA GLY A 18 0.06 4.74 -3.77
C GLY A 18 -1.17 4.72 -2.86
N HIS A 19 -2.01 3.68 -2.93
CA HIS A 19 -3.22 3.61 -2.11
C HIS A 19 -2.88 3.55 -0.63
N LYS A 20 -3.54 4.39 0.18
CA LYS A 20 -3.39 4.41 1.63
C LYS A 20 -4.63 3.82 2.27
N TRP A 21 -4.47 2.89 3.20
CA TRP A 21 -5.58 2.29 3.94
C TRP A 21 -5.20 2.00 5.39
N THR A 22 -6.21 1.96 6.24
CA THR A 22 -6.08 1.57 7.64
C THR A 22 -6.83 0.25 7.82
N PRO A 23 -6.15 -0.85 8.20
CA PRO A 23 -6.81 -2.14 8.36
C PRO A 23 -7.71 -2.08 9.59
N ARG A 24 -8.74 -2.92 9.60
CA ARG A 24 -9.67 -2.99 10.74
C ARG A 24 -9.10 -3.80 11.90
N GLU A 25 -8.17 -4.70 11.59
CA GLU A 25 -7.49 -5.58 12.53
C GLU A 25 -6.00 -5.19 12.63
N ASP A 26 -5.35 -5.67 13.69
CA ASP A 26 -3.91 -5.45 13.91
C ASP A 26 -3.03 -6.33 13.00
N GLU A 27 -3.66 -7.18 12.17
CA GLU A 27 -2.96 -8.06 11.25
C GLU A 27 -2.40 -7.29 10.05
N ARG A 28 -1.17 -7.63 9.66
CA ARG A 28 -0.52 -7.07 8.47
C ARG A 28 -1.27 -7.56 7.22
N PRO A 29 -1.69 -6.66 6.31
CA PRO A 29 -2.39 -7.06 5.09
C PRO A 29 -1.49 -7.92 4.19
N ARG A 30 -2.07 -8.96 3.58
CA ARG A 30 -1.35 -9.80 2.61
C ARG A 30 -1.28 -9.15 1.23
N GLU A 31 -2.29 -8.35 0.88
CA GLU A 31 -2.42 -7.70 -0.42
C GLU A 31 -2.96 -6.27 -0.30
N CYS A 32 -2.71 -5.45 -1.31
CA CYS A 32 -3.31 -4.12 -1.41
C CYS A 32 -4.82 -4.25 -1.75
N PRO A 33 -5.73 -3.57 -1.03
CA PRO A 33 -7.16 -3.64 -1.32
C PRO A 33 -7.57 -2.94 -2.63
N LYS A 34 -6.77 -1.99 -3.14
CA LYS A 34 -7.04 -1.29 -4.41
C LYS A 34 -6.63 -2.13 -5.62
N CYS A 35 -5.45 -2.72 -5.59
CA CYS A 35 -4.88 -3.39 -6.76
C CYS A 35 -4.56 -4.88 -6.58
N LYS A 36 -4.79 -5.46 -5.39
CA LYS A 36 -4.59 -6.89 -5.10
C LYS A 36 -3.15 -7.39 -5.22
N SER A 37 -2.16 -6.49 -5.31
CA SER A 37 -0.76 -6.91 -5.28
C SER A 37 -0.37 -7.41 -3.89
N GLY A 38 0.20 -8.61 -3.82
CA GLY A 38 0.82 -9.17 -2.62
C GLY A 38 2.13 -8.50 -2.22
N TYR A 39 2.70 -7.67 -3.09
CA TYR A 39 3.97 -6.96 -2.88
C TYR A 39 3.73 -5.47 -2.63
N TRP A 40 2.61 -5.14 -2.00
CA TRP A 40 2.20 -3.75 -1.77
C TRP A 40 3.19 -2.98 -0.89
N ASP A 41 3.97 -3.64 -0.03
CA ASP A 41 5.01 -3.00 0.80
C ASP A 41 6.40 -2.99 0.16
N VAL A 42 6.53 -3.49 -1.07
CA VAL A 42 7.81 -3.62 -1.77
C VAL A 42 7.91 -2.58 -2.86
N VAL A 43 8.89 -1.68 -2.73
CA VAL A 43 9.24 -0.74 -3.81
C VAL A 43 9.93 -1.52 -4.92
N ARG A 44 9.33 -1.60 -6.11
CA ARG A 44 10.00 -2.18 -7.29
C ARG A 44 11.21 -1.31 -7.65
N LYS A 45 12.36 -1.92 -8.00
CA LYS A 45 13.59 -1.18 -8.40
C LYS A 45 13.33 -0.15 -9.52
N GLN A 46 12.44 -0.51 -10.45
CA GLN A 46 12.02 0.35 -11.55
C GLN A 46 11.30 1.60 -11.06
N ASP A 47 10.54 1.51 -9.98
CA ASP A 47 9.81 2.62 -9.38
C ASP A 47 10.77 3.61 -8.68
N MET A 48 11.77 3.08 -7.96
CA MET A 48 12.85 3.89 -7.39
C MET A 48 13.62 4.68 -8.46
N ALA A 49 14.01 4.02 -9.56
CA ALA A 49 14.72 4.68 -10.64
C ALA A 49 13.90 5.82 -11.27
N LYS A 50 12.59 5.61 -11.46
CA LYS A 50 11.69 6.63 -12.02
C LYS A 50 11.49 7.82 -11.08
N ARG A 51 11.37 7.58 -9.77
CA ARG A 51 11.29 8.63 -8.73
C ARG A 51 12.55 9.49 -8.70
N LEU A 52 13.73 8.88 -8.77
CA LEU A 52 15.01 9.61 -8.85
C LEU A 52 15.14 10.42 -10.15
N ALA A 53 14.60 9.91 -11.25
CA ALA A 53 14.59 10.60 -12.53
C ALA A 53 13.47 11.66 -12.66
N GLY A 54 12.64 11.88 -11.63
CA GLY A 54 11.55 12.85 -11.67
C GLY A 54 10.43 12.51 -12.67
N ILE A 55 10.36 11.26 -13.11
CA ILE A 55 9.38 10.80 -14.10
C ILE A 55 8.04 10.62 -13.39
N LYS A 56 7.04 11.43 -13.77
CA LYS A 56 5.66 11.27 -13.31
C LYS A 56 5.12 9.95 -13.86
N THR A 57 5.11 8.91 -13.05
CA THR A 57 4.46 7.65 -13.43
C THR A 57 2.96 7.81 -13.28
N GLU A 58 2.25 7.82 -14.41
CA GLU A 58 0.83 7.47 -14.43
C GLU A 58 0.67 6.08 -13.79
N ASP A 59 -0.40 5.90 -12.99
CA ASP A 59 -0.60 4.78 -12.04
C ASP A 59 0.06 3.48 -12.54
N PRO A 60 1.10 2.96 -11.86
CA PRO A 60 1.70 1.69 -12.21
C PRO A 60 0.60 0.64 -12.16
N ASP A 61 0.30 0.02 -13.30
CA ASP A 61 -0.68 -1.04 -13.39
C ASP A 61 -0.25 -2.18 -12.45
N CYS A 62 -0.86 -2.18 -11.27
CA CYS A 62 -0.38 -2.93 -10.11
C CYS A 62 -0.72 -4.43 -10.20
N ASN A 63 -1.22 -4.88 -11.36
CA ASN A 63 -1.61 -6.27 -11.65
C ASN A 63 -0.82 -6.92 -12.79
N THR A 64 0.35 -6.40 -13.15
CA THR A 64 1.25 -7.08 -14.10
C THR A 64 2.64 -7.30 -13.52
#